data_AF-A0A444YC40-F1
#
_entry.id   AF-A0A444YC40-F1
#
_cell.length_a   1.000
_cell.length_b   1.000
_cell.length_c   1.000
_cell.angle_alpha   90.00
_cell.angle_beta   90.00
_cell.angle_gamma   90.00
#
_symmetry.space_group_name_H-M   'P 1'
#
loop_
_entity.id
_entity.type
_entity.pdbx_description
1 polymer ?
#
loop_
_entity_poly.entity_id
_entity_poly.type
_entity_poly.pdbx_seq_one_letter_code
_entity_poly.pdbx_strand_id
1 'polypeptide(L)'
;MSTVRLLTRRSSLITSCMVFLSLPLLFATCSPSISSTLLIGCSANLLPTCSNHLRRDSTIFSTIGAIPTLLYLHFLFCPYVSDRSSISASSSLPYVTNETYIAICIILYNILVLVLCCICCCRLNFLSINRFERKKNIELAISAFAMLHSPEASLTIAGGFDIRLKENVEYLEELKALAEREGVSNRIRFITSCSTTERNALLSECLCVIYTPKDEHFGIVPVEAMAAYKPVIACNSGGPLESVKNDETGFLCDPIPEEFSSAMAKFIKDPKEAERMGREARKHVVDSFSTHTFGQSLNRYIVDIHRGKED
;
A
#
# COMPACT_ATOMS: atom_id res chain seq x y z
N MET A 1 -47.47 24.07 42.79
CA MET A 1 -46.18 23.35 42.86
C MET A 1 -45.62 23.27 41.45
N SER A 2 -44.60 24.10 41.19
CA SER A 2 -43.52 24.01 40.19
C SER A 2 -43.86 23.41 38.80
N THR A 3 -44.26 24.17 37.76
CA THR A 3 -43.51 25.12 36.90
C THR A 3 -42.75 24.45 35.72
N VAL A 4 -43.30 24.63 34.50
CA VAL A 4 -42.69 24.96 33.17
C VAL A 4 -41.81 23.89 32.46
N ARG A 5 -42.15 23.36 31.27
CA ARG A 5 -42.21 23.88 29.86
C ARG A 5 -40.87 23.84 29.09
N LEU A 6 -40.97 23.34 27.84
CA LEU A 6 -40.20 23.67 26.59
C LEU A 6 -38.79 23.05 26.40
N LEU A 7 -38.61 22.28 25.30
CA LEU A 7 -37.90 22.62 24.03
C LEU A 7 -36.42 23.03 24.27
N THR A 8 -35.37 22.55 23.57
CA THR A 8 -35.20 22.30 22.13
C THR A 8 -33.78 21.74 21.89
N ARG A 9 -33.63 20.94 20.82
CA ARG A 9 -32.49 20.84 19.87
C ARG A 9 -31.04 20.50 20.32
N ARG A 10 -30.54 19.46 19.60
CA ARG A 10 -29.30 19.33 18.81
C ARG A 10 -28.02 18.76 19.44
N SER A 11 -27.68 17.58 18.90
CA SER A 11 -26.39 17.13 18.34
C SER A 11 -25.15 17.04 19.23
N SER A 12 -24.65 15.80 19.42
CA SER A 12 -23.29 15.40 19.02
C SER A 12 -22.97 13.96 19.47
N LEU A 13 -22.54 13.13 18.50
CA LEU A 13 -21.52 12.06 18.60
C LEU A 13 -21.64 11.02 19.73
N ILE A 14 -22.05 9.80 19.34
CA ILE A 14 -21.86 8.55 20.09
C ILE A 14 -20.41 8.08 19.83
N THR A 15 -19.51 8.07 20.84
CA THR A 15 -19.14 6.93 21.73
C THR A 15 -18.63 5.71 20.93
N SER A 16 -17.38 5.27 21.03
CA SER A 16 -16.79 4.67 22.23
C SER A 16 -15.26 4.66 22.20
N CYS A 17 -14.65 5.42 23.10
CA CYS A 17 -13.38 5.05 23.73
C CYS A 17 -13.74 4.49 25.11
N MET A 18 -13.51 3.20 25.36
CA MET A 18 -13.66 2.64 26.68
C MET A 18 -12.50 3.07 27.59
N VAL A 19 -12.93 3.73 28.65
CA VAL A 19 -12.25 4.12 29.87
C VAL A 19 -12.02 2.90 30.77
N PHE A 20 -10.86 2.86 31.45
CA PHE A 20 -10.67 2.44 32.86
C PHE A 20 -9.36 3.13 33.34
N LEU A 21 -9.37 4.22 34.14
CA LEU A 21 -9.46 4.30 35.62
C LEU A 21 -8.59 3.22 36.31
N SER A 22 -7.65 3.49 37.24
CA SER A 22 -7.47 4.62 38.17
C SER A 22 -6.19 4.45 39.05
N LEU A 23 -5.37 5.52 39.16
CA LEU A 23 -4.63 6.10 40.35
C LEU A 23 -3.77 5.24 41.32
N PRO A 24 -2.89 5.82 42.20
CA PRO A 24 -1.91 6.94 42.08
C PRO A 24 -0.59 6.70 42.90
N LEU A 25 0.24 7.75 43.08
CA LEU A 25 1.32 8.00 44.09
C LEU A 25 2.75 7.98 43.52
N LEU A 26 3.71 8.81 43.94
CA LEU A 26 3.81 10.17 44.50
C LEU A 26 5.34 10.46 44.55
N PHE A 27 5.76 11.68 44.20
CA PHE A 27 7.06 12.36 44.44
C PHE A 27 8.36 11.59 44.77
N ALA A 28 9.47 11.95 44.10
CA ALA A 28 10.57 12.69 44.75
C ALA A 28 11.73 13.01 43.77
N THR A 29 12.11 14.28 43.75
CA THR A 29 13.31 14.85 43.14
C THR A 29 14.57 14.49 43.93
N CYS A 30 15.65 14.07 43.26
CA CYS A 30 17.02 14.46 43.65
C CYS A 30 18.06 14.12 42.57
N SER A 31 18.72 15.15 42.05
CA SER A 31 20.07 15.10 41.46
C SER A 31 21.09 15.39 42.61
N PRO A 32 22.44 15.36 42.45
CA PRO A 32 23.24 15.18 41.23
C PRO A 32 24.51 14.28 41.34
N SER A 33 25.15 14.05 40.18
CA SER A 33 26.60 13.90 39.89
C SER A 33 27.45 12.77 40.52
N ILE A 34 28.17 12.01 39.68
CA ILE A 34 29.65 12.02 39.55
C ILE A 34 30.10 11.11 38.38
N SER A 35 31.17 11.57 37.73
CA SER A 35 31.88 11.05 36.56
C SER A 35 32.67 9.76 36.82
N SER A 36 32.74 8.87 35.83
CA SER A 36 33.96 8.11 35.53
C SER A 36 33.88 7.44 34.16
N THR A 37 34.67 8.00 33.25
CA THR A 37 35.06 7.45 31.94
C THR A 37 35.78 6.11 32.10
N LEU A 38 35.35 5.08 31.37
CA LEU A 38 36.20 3.91 31.08
C LEU A 38 36.15 3.61 29.58
N LEU A 39 37.21 4.05 28.90
CA LEU A 39 37.57 3.67 27.54
C LEU A 39 38.11 2.23 27.55
N ILE A 40 37.43 1.32 26.86
CA ILE A 40 38.04 0.07 26.38
C ILE A 40 37.73 -0.03 24.90
N GLY A 41 38.77 0.17 24.08
CA GLY A 41 38.70 -0.02 22.64
C GLY A 41 38.63 -1.50 22.28
N CYS A 42 37.92 -1.81 21.20
CA CYS A 42 38.11 -3.06 20.49
C CYS A 42 38.14 -2.78 18.98
N SER A 43 39.25 -3.19 18.40
CA SER A 43 39.64 -3.04 17.00
C SER A 43 39.01 -4.09 16.10
N ALA A 44 38.88 -3.70 14.83
CA ALA A 44 39.01 -4.52 13.63
C ALA A 44 37.78 -5.31 13.12
N ASN A 45 37.34 -4.86 11.94
CA ASN A 45 37.18 -5.65 10.72
C ASN A 45 36.10 -6.73 10.70
N LEU A 46 34.95 -6.40 10.10
CA LEU A 46 34.28 -7.19 9.07
C LEU A 46 33.06 -6.40 8.53
N LEU A 47 33.20 -5.84 7.33
CA LEU A 47 32.20 -5.72 6.24
C LEU A 47 32.56 -4.53 5.32
N PRO A 48 32.87 -4.77 4.03
CA PRO A 48 33.12 -3.71 3.06
C PRO A 48 31.80 -3.21 2.43
N THR A 49 31.83 -1.93 2.04
CA THR A 49 30.96 -1.24 1.07
C THR A 49 29.49 -0.99 1.42
N CYS A 50 29.26 -0.05 2.33
CA CYS A 50 28.17 0.93 2.19
C CYS A 50 28.72 2.30 2.61
N SER A 51 29.49 2.90 1.72
CA SER A 51 29.98 4.27 1.88
C SER A 51 29.78 4.98 0.56
N ASN A 52 28.71 5.77 0.49
CA ASN A 52 28.65 7.10 -0.11
C ASN A 52 27.19 7.51 -0.34
N HIS A 53 26.67 8.26 0.63
CA HIS A 53 25.59 9.26 0.56
C HIS A 53 24.59 9.15 1.72
N LEU A 54 25.08 9.39 2.93
CA LEU A 54 24.29 9.94 4.02
C LEU A 54 24.99 11.20 4.50
N ARG A 55 24.73 12.32 3.82
CA ARG A 55 24.95 13.66 4.36
C ARG A 55 23.58 14.32 4.51
N ARG A 56 23.35 14.78 5.75
CA ARG A 56 22.32 15.72 6.23
C ARG A 56 20.94 15.09 6.45
N ASP A 57 20.73 14.63 7.69
CA ASP A 57 19.72 15.20 8.59
C ASP A 57 20.00 14.77 10.03
N SER A 58 20.46 15.73 10.84
CA SER A 58 21.10 15.50 12.15
C SER A 58 20.13 15.49 13.35
N THR A 59 18.85 15.23 13.14
CA THR A 59 17.82 15.26 14.21
C THR A 59 17.06 13.96 14.41
N ILE A 60 17.25 12.95 13.54
CA ILE A 60 16.60 11.62 13.69
C ILE A 60 17.55 10.59 14.33
N PHE A 61 18.87 10.82 14.28
CA PHE A 61 19.87 9.87 14.78
C PHE A 61 20.08 9.87 16.30
N SER A 62 19.65 10.90 17.03
CA SER A 62 19.85 10.96 18.49
C SER A 62 18.95 10.01 19.28
N THR A 63 17.85 9.53 18.68
CA THR A 63 16.86 8.68 19.37
C THR A 63 16.96 7.20 18.98
N ILE A 64 17.65 6.89 17.88
CA ILE A 64 17.81 5.51 17.36
C ILE A 64 19.13 4.87 17.84
N GLY A 65 20.10 5.67 18.31
CA GLY A 65 21.41 5.19 18.77
C GLY A 65 21.43 4.34 20.05
N ALA A 66 20.31 4.16 20.75
CA ALA A 66 20.24 3.38 22.00
C ALA A 66 19.57 2.00 21.85
N ILE A 67 19.01 1.70 20.67
CA ILE A 67 18.22 0.48 20.45
C ILE A 67 19.06 -0.76 20.02
N PRO A 68 20.24 -0.66 19.39
CA PRO A 68 20.98 -1.88 19.02
C PRO A 68 21.66 -2.58 20.20
N THR A 69 21.84 -1.92 21.35
CA THR A 69 22.66 -2.45 22.45
C THR A 69 21.87 -3.27 23.48
N LEU A 70 20.54 -3.06 23.56
CA LEU A 70 19.67 -3.82 24.47
C LEU A 70 19.15 -5.14 23.87
N LEU A 71 19.14 -5.26 22.54
CA LEU A 71 18.69 -6.49 21.87
C LEU A 71 19.77 -7.57 21.79
N TYR A 72 21.06 -7.21 21.91
CA TYR A 72 22.17 -8.15 21.83
C TYR A 72 22.55 -8.80 23.19
N LEU A 73 22.13 -8.21 24.32
CA LEU A 73 22.50 -8.71 25.65
C LEU A 73 21.55 -9.79 26.22
N HIS A 74 20.37 -10.02 25.62
CA HIS A 74 19.38 -10.94 26.21
C HIS A 74 19.35 -12.34 25.56
N PHE A 75 20.16 -12.59 24.53
CA PHE A 75 20.32 -13.92 23.91
C PHE A 75 21.48 -14.75 24.51
N LEU A 76 22.29 -14.19 25.42
CA LEU A 76 23.46 -14.87 26.02
C LEU A 76 23.27 -15.38 27.46
N PHE A 77 22.12 -15.16 28.09
CA PHE A 77 21.81 -15.73 29.42
C PHE A 77 20.50 -16.51 29.39
N CYS A 78 20.53 -17.66 28.71
CA CYS A 78 19.61 -18.74 28.97
C CYS A 78 20.40 -20.04 29.22
N PRO A 79 20.73 -20.36 30.47
CA PRO A 79 20.92 -21.74 30.89
C PRO A 79 19.73 -22.12 31.77
N TYR A 80 18.78 -22.89 31.23
CA TYR A 80 17.90 -23.70 32.08
C TYR A 80 18.39 -25.15 32.05
N VAL A 81 19.39 -25.41 32.91
CA VAL A 81 19.68 -26.75 33.42
C VAL A 81 18.87 -26.88 34.70
N SER A 82 17.98 -27.88 34.75
CA SER A 82 17.35 -28.33 35.99
C SER A 82 18.21 -29.43 36.60
N ASP A 83 18.90 -29.14 37.70
CA ASP A 83 19.05 -30.13 38.76
C ASP A 83 18.97 -29.49 40.14
N ARG A 84 18.27 -30.17 41.05
CA ARG A 84 17.92 -29.70 42.40
C ARG A 84 19.10 -29.91 43.33
N SER A 85 19.49 -28.88 44.06
CA SER A 85 19.64 -28.94 45.53
C SER A 85 20.26 -27.65 46.05
N SER A 86 19.66 -27.14 47.14
CA SER A 86 20.25 -26.25 48.16
C SER A 86 20.92 -24.96 47.68
N ILE A 87 20.31 -23.81 48.01
CA ILE A 87 20.94 -22.67 48.70
C ILE A 87 19.84 -21.71 49.12
N SER A 88 19.82 -21.43 50.42
CA SER A 88 19.05 -20.40 51.08
C SER A 88 19.77 -19.04 50.99
N ALA A 89 19.00 -17.98 51.28
CA ALA A 89 19.42 -16.62 51.64
C ALA A 89 19.33 -15.53 50.54
N SER A 90 18.26 -14.73 50.72
CA SER A 90 18.29 -13.26 50.78
C SER A 90 18.91 -12.48 49.63
N SER A 91 18.06 -11.89 48.78
CA SER A 91 18.03 -10.43 48.59
C SER A 91 16.84 -10.07 47.71
N SER A 92 16.08 -9.07 48.17
CA SER A 92 14.86 -8.55 47.57
C SER A 92 15.16 -7.84 46.25
N LEU A 93 15.04 -8.55 45.14
CA LEU A 93 14.80 -7.96 43.82
C LEU A 93 13.34 -7.47 43.76
N PRO A 94 13.05 -6.27 43.23
CA PRO A 94 11.68 -5.87 42.97
C PRO A 94 11.13 -6.76 41.85
N TYR A 95 10.21 -7.65 42.24
CA TYR A 95 9.46 -8.52 41.36
C TYR A 95 8.51 -7.64 40.54
N VAL A 96 8.97 -7.14 39.40
CA VAL A 96 8.06 -6.60 38.37
C VAL A 96 7.15 -7.77 38.00
N THR A 97 5.86 -7.66 38.28
CA THR A 97 4.91 -8.74 38.03
C THR A 97 5.01 -9.14 36.56
N ASN A 98 5.17 -10.45 36.34
CA ASN A 98 5.41 -11.06 35.04
C ASN A 98 4.41 -10.55 33.97
N GLU A 99 3.19 -10.22 34.39
CA GLU A 99 2.14 -9.72 33.50
C GLU A 99 2.38 -8.31 32.94
N THR A 100 2.94 -7.37 33.71
CA THR A 100 3.23 -6.02 33.18
C THR A 100 4.38 -6.07 32.18
N TYR A 101 5.38 -6.93 32.43
CA TYR A 101 6.47 -7.15 31.50
C TYR A 101 5.99 -7.84 30.21
N ILE A 102 5.12 -8.85 30.34
CA ILE A 102 4.49 -9.53 29.20
C ILE A 102 3.64 -8.55 28.38
N ALA A 103 2.82 -7.70 29.03
CA ALA A 103 1.99 -6.72 28.35
C ALA A 103 2.81 -5.68 27.59
N ILE A 104 3.89 -5.16 28.18
CA ILE A 104 4.81 -4.23 27.51
C ILE A 104 5.52 -4.92 26.34
N CYS A 105 5.98 -6.16 26.51
CA CYS A 105 6.57 -6.94 25.43
C CYS A 105 5.58 -7.23 24.29
N ILE A 106 4.32 -7.52 24.58
CA ILE A 106 3.27 -7.71 23.56
C ILE A 106 3.00 -6.38 22.83
N ILE A 107 2.89 -5.26 23.55
CA ILE A 107 2.66 -3.95 22.93
C ILE A 107 3.85 -3.54 22.07
N LEU A 108 5.08 -3.68 22.57
CA LEU A 108 6.30 -3.38 21.82
C LEU A 108 6.48 -4.34 20.65
N TYR A 109 6.15 -5.62 20.78
CA TYR A 109 6.16 -6.57 19.67
C TYR A 109 5.10 -6.21 18.63
N ASN A 110 3.88 -5.86 19.03
CA ASN A 110 2.84 -5.44 18.10
C ASN A 110 3.19 -4.11 17.41
N ILE A 111 3.72 -3.13 18.14
CA ILE A 111 4.21 -1.86 17.56
C ILE A 111 5.40 -2.16 16.65
N LEU A 112 6.34 -3.01 17.04
CA LEU A 112 7.49 -3.41 16.24
C LEU A 112 7.04 -4.17 14.99
N VAL A 113 6.06 -5.06 15.07
CA VAL A 113 5.44 -5.74 13.92
C VAL A 113 4.67 -4.76 13.05
N LEU A 114 3.97 -3.77 13.62
CA LEU A 114 3.27 -2.73 12.87
C LEU A 114 4.26 -1.81 12.15
N VAL A 115 5.34 -1.44 12.83
CA VAL A 115 6.42 -0.60 12.32
C VAL A 115 7.27 -1.36 11.32
N LEU A 116 7.59 -2.64 11.54
CA LEU A 116 8.22 -3.51 10.54
C LEU A 116 7.28 -3.82 9.38
N CYS A 117 5.96 -3.92 9.57
CA CYS A 117 4.99 -4.05 8.49
C CYS A 117 4.92 -2.75 7.68
N CYS A 118 5.06 -1.59 8.33
CA CYS A 118 5.12 -0.28 7.69
C CYS A 118 6.49 -0.01 7.01
N ILE A 119 7.57 -0.61 7.52
CA ILE A 119 8.95 -0.54 6.99
C ILE A 119 9.24 -1.69 6.00
N CYS A 120 8.39 -2.71 5.91
CA CYS A 120 8.45 -3.78 4.92
C CYS A 120 7.97 -3.23 3.57
N CYS A 121 8.76 -2.29 3.03
CA CYS A 121 8.91 -1.97 1.61
C CYS A 121 7.59 -2.09 0.83
N CYS A 122 6.64 -1.20 1.10
CA CYS A 122 5.45 -1.04 0.26
C CYS A 122 5.90 -0.51 -1.11
N ARG A 123 6.52 -1.35 -1.93
CA ARG A 123 6.89 -0.98 -3.30
C ARG A 123 5.63 -0.50 -3.99
N LEU A 124 5.69 0.72 -4.50
CA LEU A 124 4.58 1.34 -5.21
C LEU A 124 4.34 0.55 -6.49
N ASN A 125 3.29 -0.28 -6.50
CA ASN A 125 3.06 -1.21 -7.59
C ASN A 125 2.02 -0.68 -8.58
N PHE A 126 2.43 -0.51 -9.83
CA PHE A 126 1.52 -0.31 -10.96
C PHE A 126 1.05 -1.67 -11.49
N LEU A 127 -0.17 -1.72 -12.03
CA LEU A 127 -0.76 -2.96 -12.53
C LEU A 127 -1.29 -2.77 -13.94
N SER A 128 -0.90 -3.62 -14.87
CA SER A 128 -1.55 -3.76 -16.18
C SER A 128 -2.27 -5.11 -16.24
N ILE A 129 -3.58 -5.10 -16.49
CA ILE A 129 -4.38 -6.31 -16.68
C ILE A 129 -4.84 -6.37 -18.13
N ASN A 130 -4.19 -7.19 -18.95
CA ASN A 130 -4.50 -7.37 -20.36
C ASN A 130 -4.22 -8.79 -20.81
N ARG A 131 -4.92 -9.27 -21.84
CA ARG A 131 -4.47 -10.46 -22.56
C ARG A 131 -3.14 -10.16 -23.23
N PHE A 132 -2.28 -11.17 -23.33
CA PHE A 132 -0.96 -11.07 -23.98
C PHE A 132 -1.11 -11.02 -25.51
N GLU A 133 -1.70 -9.96 -26.04
CA GLU A 133 -1.96 -9.74 -27.46
C GLU A 133 -1.38 -8.40 -27.89
N ARG A 134 -0.74 -8.32 -29.07
CA ARG A 134 0.00 -7.10 -29.49
C ARG A 134 -0.89 -5.87 -29.58
N LYS A 135 -2.15 -6.04 -29.98
CA LYS A 135 -3.15 -4.95 -30.01
C LYS A 135 -3.42 -4.30 -28.64
N LYS A 136 -3.08 -4.96 -27.53
CA LYS A 136 -3.22 -4.41 -26.18
C LYS A 136 -2.07 -3.47 -25.81
N ASN A 137 -1.01 -3.43 -26.63
CA ASN A 137 0.11 -2.51 -26.54
C ASN A 137 0.76 -2.49 -25.13
N ILE A 138 1.01 -3.67 -24.57
CA ILE A 138 1.59 -3.80 -23.21
C ILE A 138 3.01 -3.20 -23.16
N GLU A 139 3.71 -3.20 -24.30
CA GLU A 139 5.01 -2.54 -24.49
C GLU A 139 5.01 -1.10 -24.01
N LEU A 140 3.94 -0.34 -24.28
CA LEU A 140 3.80 1.04 -23.83
C LEU A 140 3.88 1.17 -22.30
N ALA A 141 3.30 0.24 -21.55
CA ALA A 141 3.38 0.25 -20.09
C ALA A 141 4.82 -0.02 -19.60
N ILE A 142 5.55 -0.90 -20.28
CA ILE A 142 6.95 -1.21 -19.96
C ILE A 142 7.85 -0.02 -20.25
N SER A 143 7.76 0.56 -21.45
CA SER A 143 8.55 1.72 -21.84
C SER A 143 8.27 2.94 -20.95
N ALA A 144 6.99 3.22 -20.65
CA ALA A 144 6.64 4.31 -19.73
C ALA A 144 7.20 4.09 -18.32
N PHE A 145 7.14 2.85 -17.82
CA PHE A 145 7.68 2.48 -16.52
C PHE A 145 9.22 2.55 -16.48
N ALA A 146 9.90 2.26 -17.59
CA ALA A 146 11.35 2.43 -17.71
C ALA A 146 11.75 3.91 -17.58
N MET A 147 11.03 4.80 -18.25
CA MET A 147 11.28 6.26 -18.20
C MET A 147 11.06 6.88 -16.81
N LEU A 148 10.34 6.20 -15.92
CA LEU A 148 10.01 6.71 -14.59
C LEU A 148 11.21 6.79 -13.66
N HIS A 149 12.24 5.96 -13.88
CA HIS A 149 13.48 5.89 -13.09
C HIS A 149 13.29 5.84 -11.55
N SER A 150 12.19 5.26 -11.08
CA SER A 150 11.89 5.14 -9.64
C SER A 150 12.26 3.75 -9.10
N PRO A 151 13.24 3.63 -8.18
CA PRO A 151 13.67 2.34 -7.63
C PRO A 151 12.66 1.72 -6.65
N GLU A 152 11.76 2.54 -6.10
CA GLU A 152 10.71 2.14 -5.15
C GLU A 152 9.45 1.61 -5.86
N ALA A 153 9.35 1.80 -7.17
CA ALA A 153 8.21 1.37 -7.96
C ALA A 153 8.43 0.00 -8.62
N SER A 154 7.35 -0.77 -8.72
CA SER A 154 7.27 -2.03 -9.48
C SER A 154 6.10 -2.00 -10.47
N LEU A 155 6.17 -2.85 -11.49
CA LEU A 155 5.08 -3.04 -12.45
C LEU A 155 4.70 -4.51 -12.49
N THR A 156 3.44 -4.82 -12.23
CA THR A 156 2.88 -6.15 -12.45
C THR A 156 2.08 -6.15 -13.75
N ILE A 157 2.41 -7.07 -14.65
CA ILE A 157 1.68 -7.33 -15.90
C ILE A 157 0.98 -8.66 -15.74
N ALA A 158 -0.35 -8.66 -15.72
CA ALA A 158 -1.18 -9.83 -15.53
C ALA A 158 -2.22 -9.96 -16.62
N GLY A 159 -2.68 -11.19 -16.86
CA GLY A 159 -3.90 -11.41 -17.64
C GLY A 159 -3.90 -12.72 -18.40
N GLY A 160 -4.92 -12.86 -19.26
CA GLY A 160 -5.19 -14.12 -19.95
C GLY A 160 -4.04 -14.54 -20.86
N PHE A 161 -3.55 -15.76 -20.66
CA PHE A 161 -2.48 -16.37 -21.42
C PHE A 161 -2.86 -17.81 -21.78
N ASP A 162 -2.85 -18.12 -23.08
CA ASP A 162 -3.05 -19.47 -23.59
C ASP A 162 -1.80 -19.89 -24.36
N ILE A 163 -1.12 -20.93 -23.87
CA ILE A 163 0.10 -21.48 -24.45
C ILE A 163 -0.09 -22.04 -25.87
N ARG A 164 -1.34 -22.38 -26.24
CA ARG A 164 -1.68 -22.88 -27.57
C ARG A 164 -1.76 -21.76 -28.61
N LEU A 165 -1.90 -20.51 -28.17
CA LEU A 165 -1.92 -19.34 -29.04
C LEU A 165 -0.49 -18.83 -29.20
N LYS A 166 0.05 -19.03 -30.41
CA LYS A 166 1.41 -18.61 -30.77
C LYS A 166 1.67 -17.13 -30.47
N GLU A 167 0.70 -16.26 -30.73
CA GLU A 167 0.82 -14.82 -30.43
C GLU A 167 1.10 -14.55 -28.95
N ASN A 168 0.40 -15.24 -28.02
CA ASN A 168 0.59 -15.00 -26.59
C ASN A 168 2.01 -15.35 -26.15
N VAL A 169 2.52 -16.49 -26.62
CA VAL A 169 3.85 -17.00 -26.25
C VAL A 169 4.93 -16.06 -26.79
N GLU A 170 4.86 -15.72 -28.08
CA GLU A 170 5.82 -14.80 -28.70
C GLU A 170 5.79 -13.43 -28.06
N TYR A 171 4.59 -12.88 -27.81
CA TYR A 171 4.47 -11.55 -27.26
C TYR A 171 4.98 -11.46 -25.82
N LEU A 172 4.74 -12.49 -25.00
CA LEU A 172 5.33 -12.54 -23.65
C LEU A 172 6.86 -12.51 -23.69
N GLU A 173 7.48 -13.24 -24.61
CA GLU A 173 8.95 -13.24 -24.75
C GLU A 173 9.47 -11.90 -25.29
N GLU A 174 8.76 -11.27 -26.23
CA GLU A 174 9.05 -9.91 -26.71
C GLU A 174 9.01 -8.89 -25.56
N LEU A 175 8.00 -8.97 -24.69
CA LEU A 175 7.84 -8.10 -23.52
C LEU A 175 8.95 -8.30 -22.48
N LYS A 176 9.36 -9.55 -22.23
CA LYS A 176 10.49 -9.84 -21.33
C LYS A 176 11.79 -9.29 -21.91
N ALA A 177 12.05 -9.50 -23.20
CA ALA A 177 13.23 -8.97 -23.87
C ALA A 177 13.25 -7.43 -23.88
N LEU A 178 12.09 -6.78 -24.04
CA LEU A 178 11.96 -5.34 -23.88
C LEU A 178 12.32 -4.91 -22.44
N ALA A 179 11.75 -5.56 -21.42
CA ALA A 179 12.05 -5.24 -20.02
C ALA A 179 13.54 -5.40 -19.67
N GLU A 180 14.22 -6.38 -20.25
CA GLU A 180 15.67 -6.55 -20.12
C GLU A 180 16.45 -5.44 -20.81
N ARG A 181 16.08 -5.10 -22.06
CA ARG A 181 16.72 -4.03 -22.83
C ARG A 181 16.61 -2.67 -22.15
N GLU A 182 15.46 -2.40 -21.55
CA GLU A 182 15.18 -1.18 -20.79
C GLU A 182 15.77 -1.22 -19.36
N GLY A 183 16.39 -2.32 -18.93
CA GLY A 183 17.04 -2.44 -17.63
C GLY A 183 16.08 -2.48 -16.43
N VAL A 184 14.82 -2.88 -16.66
CA VAL A 184 13.75 -2.88 -15.63
C VAL A 184 13.19 -4.26 -15.31
N SER A 185 13.71 -5.32 -15.93
CA SER A 185 13.23 -6.71 -15.76
C SER A 185 13.13 -7.15 -14.30
N ASN A 186 14.05 -6.72 -13.43
CA ASN A 186 14.04 -7.02 -12.00
C ASN A 186 12.92 -6.34 -11.18
N ARG A 187 12.17 -5.41 -11.79
CA ARG A 187 11.04 -4.68 -11.19
C ARG A 187 9.72 -4.97 -11.89
N ILE A 188 9.73 -5.80 -12.93
CA ILE A 188 8.53 -6.23 -13.65
C ILE A 188 8.19 -7.67 -13.29
N ARG A 189 6.94 -7.90 -12.91
CA ARG A 189 6.41 -9.24 -12.65
C ARG A 189 5.36 -9.59 -13.69
N PHE A 190 5.61 -10.66 -14.45
CA PHE A 190 4.65 -11.22 -15.39
C PHE A 190 3.84 -12.34 -14.74
N ILE A 191 2.51 -12.24 -14.78
CA ILE A 191 1.58 -13.24 -14.26
C ILE A 191 0.69 -13.72 -15.39
N THR A 192 1.00 -14.89 -15.92
CA THR A 192 0.20 -15.55 -16.96
C THR A 192 -1.00 -16.24 -16.33
N SER A 193 -2.21 -15.91 -16.78
CA SER A 193 -3.46 -16.57 -16.37
C SER A 193 -3.72 -16.55 -14.86
N CYS A 194 -3.92 -15.35 -14.32
CA CYS A 194 -4.36 -15.18 -12.94
C CYS A 194 -5.81 -15.67 -12.74
N SER A 195 -6.06 -16.37 -11.63
CA SER A 195 -7.40 -16.66 -11.16
C SER A 195 -8.16 -15.38 -10.78
N THR A 196 -9.49 -15.46 -10.66
CA THR A 196 -10.31 -14.32 -10.21
C THR A 196 -9.86 -13.79 -8.85
N THR A 197 -9.50 -14.68 -7.92
CA THR A 197 -9.02 -14.31 -6.58
C THR A 197 -7.70 -13.55 -6.66
N GLU A 198 -6.73 -14.05 -7.44
CA GLU A 198 -5.44 -13.36 -7.64
C GLU A 198 -5.63 -12.02 -8.33
N ARG A 199 -6.47 -11.96 -9.37
CA ARG A 199 -6.80 -10.71 -10.07
C ARG A 199 -7.36 -9.67 -9.11
N ASN A 200 -8.28 -10.07 -8.22
CA ASN A 200 -8.86 -9.16 -7.23
C ASN A 200 -7.84 -8.72 -6.18
N ALA A 201 -6.94 -9.61 -5.74
CA ALA A 201 -5.85 -9.25 -4.84
C ALA A 201 -4.92 -8.21 -5.49
N LEU A 202 -4.47 -8.47 -6.72
CA LEU A 202 -3.64 -7.55 -7.50
C LEU A 202 -4.30 -6.17 -7.64
N LEU A 203 -5.60 -6.14 -7.98
CA LEU A 203 -6.37 -4.90 -8.05
C LEU A 203 -6.46 -4.20 -6.69
N SER A 204 -6.63 -4.91 -5.58
CA SER A 204 -6.74 -4.29 -4.26
C SER A 204 -5.41 -3.72 -3.76
N GLU A 205 -4.28 -4.32 -4.15
CA GLU A 205 -2.94 -3.99 -3.66
C GLU A 205 -2.20 -2.98 -4.53
N CYS A 206 -2.58 -2.80 -5.79
CA CYS A 206 -1.90 -1.86 -6.68
C CYS A 206 -2.15 -0.39 -6.29
N LEU A 207 -1.24 0.49 -6.69
CA LEU A 207 -1.38 1.94 -6.56
C LEU A 207 -2.33 2.48 -7.63
N CYS A 208 -2.17 2.02 -8.86
CA CYS A 208 -2.89 2.48 -10.05
C CYS A 208 -2.90 1.38 -11.11
N VAL A 209 -3.95 1.33 -11.92
CA VAL A 209 -4.01 0.48 -13.10
C VAL A 209 -3.58 1.25 -14.35
N ILE A 210 -2.77 0.61 -15.20
CA ILE A 210 -2.29 1.13 -16.47
C ILE A 210 -3.02 0.39 -17.59
N TYR A 211 -3.71 1.15 -18.45
CA TYR A 211 -4.55 0.62 -19.51
C TYR A 211 -4.13 1.16 -20.88
N THR A 212 -3.31 0.37 -21.57
CA THR A 212 -2.64 0.73 -22.84
C THR A 212 -3.37 0.41 -24.16
N PRO A 213 -4.47 -0.38 -24.22
CA PRO A 213 -5.16 -0.61 -25.49
C PRO A 213 -5.67 0.70 -26.12
N LYS A 214 -5.30 0.93 -27.38
CA LYS A 214 -5.82 2.02 -28.21
C LYS A 214 -7.11 1.59 -28.90
N ASP A 215 -8.05 2.51 -29.08
CA ASP A 215 -9.31 2.29 -29.81
C ASP A 215 -10.09 1.07 -29.31
N GLU A 216 -9.99 0.77 -28.01
CA GLU A 216 -10.76 -0.29 -27.38
C GLU A 216 -12.24 0.11 -27.33
N HIS A 217 -13.14 -0.83 -27.58
CA HIS A 217 -14.58 -0.54 -27.61
C HIS A 217 -15.09 -0.02 -26.26
N PHE A 218 -15.00 -0.83 -25.20
CA PHE A 218 -15.49 -0.45 -23.88
C PHE A 218 -14.38 -0.38 -22.84
N GLY A 219 -13.48 -1.37 -22.81
CA GLY A 219 -12.42 -1.44 -21.80
C GLY A 219 -12.99 -1.69 -20.40
N ILE A 220 -13.42 -2.93 -20.14
CA ILE A 220 -13.99 -3.31 -18.84
C ILE A 220 -12.97 -3.17 -17.69
N VAL A 221 -11.67 -3.32 -17.98
CA VAL A 221 -10.59 -3.27 -16.99
C VAL A 221 -10.53 -1.93 -16.25
N PRO A 222 -10.58 -0.76 -16.93
CA PRO A 222 -10.79 0.54 -16.27
C PRO A 222 -11.94 0.53 -15.25
N VAL A 223 -13.14 0.08 -15.64
CA VAL A 223 -14.31 0.05 -14.76
C VAL A 223 -14.09 -0.87 -13.56
N GLU A 224 -13.47 -2.03 -13.77
CA GLU A 224 -13.15 -2.97 -12.68
C GLU A 224 -12.09 -2.42 -11.72
N ALA A 225 -11.10 -1.68 -12.23
CA ALA A 225 -10.08 -1.02 -11.42
C ALA A 225 -10.67 0.10 -10.57
N MET A 226 -11.49 0.95 -11.19
CA MET A 226 -12.22 2.01 -10.50
C MET A 226 -13.18 1.43 -9.45
N ALA A 227 -13.84 0.30 -9.75
CA ALA A 227 -14.63 -0.44 -8.77
C ALA A 227 -13.77 -0.96 -7.59
N ALA A 228 -12.49 -1.22 -7.79
CA ALA A 228 -11.54 -1.59 -6.73
C ALA A 228 -10.90 -0.39 -6.02
N TYR A 229 -11.48 0.81 -6.15
CA TYR A 229 -10.93 2.07 -5.60
C TYR A 229 -9.56 2.44 -6.16
N LYS A 230 -9.26 2.05 -7.40
CA LYS A 230 -7.98 2.36 -8.05
C LYS A 230 -8.16 3.39 -9.15
N PRO A 231 -7.32 4.43 -9.20
CA PRO A 231 -7.27 5.31 -10.36
C PRO A 231 -6.72 4.54 -11.57
N VAL A 232 -7.01 5.08 -12.76
CA VAL A 232 -6.62 4.47 -14.02
C VAL A 232 -5.83 5.47 -14.86
N ILE A 233 -4.66 5.06 -15.36
CA ILE A 233 -3.96 5.77 -16.44
C ILE A 233 -4.30 5.02 -17.72
N ALA A 234 -5.02 5.65 -18.65
CA ALA A 234 -5.51 4.99 -19.85
C ALA A 234 -5.20 5.78 -21.12
N CYS A 235 -5.18 5.09 -22.26
CA CYS A 235 -5.13 5.73 -23.58
C CYS A 235 -6.32 6.68 -23.78
N ASN A 236 -6.05 7.88 -24.30
CA ASN A 236 -7.01 8.93 -24.67
C ASN A 236 -7.77 8.58 -25.96
N SER A 237 -8.38 7.39 -26.02
CA SER A 237 -9.06 6.85 -27.19
C SER A 237 -10.06 5.76 -26.80
N GLY A 238 -11.16 5.61 -27.54
CA GLY A 238 -12.12 4.52 -27.35
C GLY A 238 -12.87 4.58 -26.00
N GLY A 239 -13.28 3.42 -25.49
CA GLY A 239 -14.05 3.26 -24.26
C GLY A 239 -13.48 3.89 -22.99
N PRO A 240 -12.14 3.99 -22.79
CA PRO A 240 -11.58 4.79 -21.72
C PRO A 240 -12.07 6.25 -21.67
N LEU A 241 -12.40 6.88 -22.80
CA LEU A 241 -12.97 8.23 -22.85
C LEU A 241 -14.35 8.34 -22.18
N GLU A 242 -15.09 7.23 -22.15
CA GLU A 242 -16.42 7.18 -21.53
C GLU A 242 -16.35 6.88 -20.03
N SER A 243 -15.36 6.08 -19.61
CA SER A 243 -15.26 5.55 -18.24
C SER A 243 -14.31 6.34 -17.34
N VAL A 244 -13.22 6.88 -17.86
CA VAL A 244 -12.20 7.60 -17.08
C VAL A 244 -12.42 9.10 -17.22
N LYS A 245 -12.66 9.78 -16.10
CA LYS A 245 -12.66 11.25 -16.04
C LYS A 245 -11.25 11.75 -15.77
N ASN A 246 -10.66 12.39 -16.77
CA ASN A 246 -9.31 12.92 -16.68
C ASN A 246 -9.14 13.90 -15.50
N ASP A 247 -8.02 13.78 -14.77
CA ASP A 247 -7.68 14.52 -13.55
C ASP A 247 -8.64 14.32 -12.34
N GLU A 248 -9.69 13.50 -12.48
CA GLU A 248 -10.65 13.22 -11.41
C GLU A 248 -10.56 11.76 -10.92
N THR A 249 -10.68 10.81 -11.84
CA THR A 249 -10.68 9.36 -11.55
C THR A 249 -9.41 8.67 -12.05
N GLY A 250 -8.50 9.43 -12.65
CA GLY A 250 -7.35 8.91 -13.38
C GLY A 250 -6.83 9.92 -14.40
N PHE A 251 -5.99 9.45 -15.31
CA PHE A 251 -5.43 10.26 -16.40
C PHE A 251 -5.70 9.60 -17.75
N LEU A 252 -6.11 10.43 -18.72
CA LEU A 252 -6.15 10.06 -20.12
C LEU A 252 -4.89 10.59 -20.79
N CYS A 253 -4.13 9.69 -21.40
CA CYS A 253 -2.84 10.00 -22.02
C CYS A 253 -2.84 9.59 -23.49
N ASP A 254 -2.18 10.36 -24.33
CA ASP A 254 -1.82 9.91 -25.67
C ASP A 254 -0.93 8.66 -25.56
N PRO A 255 -0.99 7.73 -26.54
CA PRO A 255 -0.34 6.41 -26.46
C PRO A 255 1.18 6.50 -26.68
N ILE A 256 1.85 7.39 -25.97
CA ILE A 256 3.29 7.62 -25.97
C ILE A 256 3.87 7.43 -24.56
N PRO A 257 5.05 6.81 -24.41
CA PRO A 257 5.62 6.47 -23.10
C PRO A 257 5.78 7.66 -22.15
N GLU A 258 6.09 8.85 -22.67
CA GLU A 258 6.35 10.07 -21.93
C GLU A 258 5.15 10.51 -21.07
N GLU A 259 3.94 10.47 -21.65
CA GLU A 259 2.73 10.91 -20.95
C GLU A 259 2.33 9.92 -19.87
N PHE A 260 2.38 8.62 -20.19
CA PHE A 260 2.12 7.57 -19.20
C PHE A 260 3.12 7.64 -18.05
N SER A 261 4.40 7.85 -18.34
CA SER A 261 5.45 7.99 -17.33
C SER A 261 5.21 9.22 -16.45
N SER A 262 4.84 10.35 -17.06
CA SER A 262 4.51 11.59 -16.34
C SER A 262 3.30 11.42 -15.42
N ALA A 263 2.28 10.69 -15.86
CA ALA A 263 1.12 10.34 -15.05
C ALA A 263 1.49 9.40 -13.88
N MET A 264 2.31 8.37 -14.12
CA MET A 264 2.84 7.50 -13.07
C MET A 264 3.64 8.29 -12.02
N ALA A 265 4.45 9.24 -12.45
CA ALA A 265 5.27 10.07 -11.58
C ALA A 265 4.45 10.92 -10.60
N LYS A 266 3.26 11.39 -11.01
CA LYS A 266 2.33 12.10 -10.11
C LYS A 266 1.93 11.23 -8.92
N PHE A 267 1.61 9.95 -9.15
CA PHE A 267 1.22 9.02 -8.08
C PHE A 267 2.39 8.53 -7.23
N ILE A 268 3.61 8.46 -7.77
CA ILE A 268 4.79 8.20 -6.93
C ILE A 268 5.08 9.38 -6.02
N LYS A 269 5.02 10.61 -6.56
CA LYS A 269 5.30 11.82 -5.81
C LYS A 269 4.31 12.03 -4.67
N ASP A 270 3.04 11.72 -4.91
CA ASP A 270 1.98 11.77 -3.89
C ASP A 270 1.04 10.55 -3.99
N PRO A 271 1.35 9.46 -3.27
CA PRO A 271 0.48 8.28 -3.24
C PRO A 271 -0.93 8.55 -2.70
N LYS A 272 -1.13 9.61 -1.88
CA LYS A 272 -2.46 9.96 -1.37
C LYS A 272 -3.37 10.48 -2.48
N GLU A 273 -2.78 11.04 -3.54
CA GLU A 273 -3.54 11.47 -4.71
C GLU A 273 -4.14 10.26 -5.45
N ALA A 274 -3.41 9.15 -5.52
CA ALA A 274 -3.94 7.91 -6.07
C ALA A 274 -5.14 7.39 -5.25
N GLU A 275 -5.05 7.43 -3.92
CA GLU A 275 -6.18 7.06 -3.04
C GLU A 275 -7.37 8.00 -3.21
N ARG A 276 -7.13 9.31 -3.34
CA ARG A 276 -8.18 10.31 -3.56
C ARG A 276 -8.90 10.06 -4.88
N MET A 277 -8.16 9.98 -5.99
CA MET A 277 -8.72 9.68 -7.31
C MET A 277 -9.40 8.31 -7.34
N GLY A 278 -8.86 7.31 -6.64
CA GLY A 278 -9.47 5.99 -6.49
C GLY A 278 -10.84 6.01 -5.81
N ARG A 279 -11.05 6.88 -4.81
CA ARG A 279 -12.38 7.07 -4.20
C ARG A 279 -13.37 7.72 -5.17
N GLU A 280 -12.95 8.75 -5.90
CA GLU A 280 -13.78 9.38 -6.93
C GLU A 280 -14.10 8.41 -8.07
N ALA A 281 -13.13 7.59 -8.47
CA ALA A 281 -13.28 6.52 -9.45
C ALA A 281 -14.35 5.51 -9.04
N ARG A 282 -14.29 5.02 -7.79
CA ARG A 282 -15.32 4.11 -7.25
C ARG A 282 -16.70 4.75 -7.29
N LYS A 283 -16.81 5.99 -6.81
CA LYS A 283 -18.07 6.73 -6.79
C LYS A 283 -18.64 6.84 -8.21
N HIS A 284 -17.83 7.27 -9.17
CA HIS A 284 -18.23 7.38 -10.57
C HIS A 284 -18.76 6.05 -11.13
N VAL A 285 -18.06 4.94 -10.89
CA VAL A 285 -18.51 3.63 -11.40
C VAL A 285 -19.80 3.15 -10.75
N VAL A 286 -19.98 3.36 -9.45
CA VAL A 286 -21.24 3.01 -8.77
C VAL A 286 -22.40 3.81 -9.35
N ASP A 287 -22.19 5.11 -9.59
CA ASP A 287 -23.23 6.02 -10.07
C ASP A 287 -23.57 5.76 -11.54
N SER A 288 -22.59 5.46 -12.39
CA SER A 288 -22.75 5.43 -13.86
C SER A 288 -22.78 4.03 -14.48
N PHE A 289 -22.07 3.05 -13.90
CA PHE A 289 -21.82 1.75 -14.53
C PHE A 289 -22.28 0.55 -13.68
N SER A 290 -23.05 0.79 -12.62
CA SER A 290 -23.62 -0.30 -11.81
C SER A 290 -24.77 -1.01 -12.53
N THR A 291 -25.00 -2.29 -12.22
CA THR A 291 -26.17 -3.05 -12.71
C THR A 291 -27.49 -2.36 -12.36
N HIS A 292 -27.53 -1.68 -11.21
CA HIS A 292 -28.68 -0.90 -10.78
C HIS A 292 -28.93 0.30 -11.71
N THR A 293 -27.91 1.13 -11.97
CA THR A 293 -28.01 2.27 -12.90
C THR A 293 -28.38 1.81 -14.31
N PHE A 294 -27.78 0.72 -14.78
CA PHE A 294 -28.12 0.11 -16.07
C PHE A 294 -29.60 -0.31 -16.12
N GLY A 295 -30.08 -1.02 -15.09
CA GLY A 295 -31.47 -1.45 -15.00
C GLY A 295 -32.46 -0.29 -14.98
N GLN A 296 -32.16 0.78 -14.24
CA GLN A 296 -32.99 1.99 -14.22
C GLN A 296 -33.04 2.67 -15.59
N SER A 297 -31.89 2.80 -16.25
CA SER A 297 -31.80 3.42 -17.57
C SER A 297 -32.55 2.60 -18.62
N LEU A 298 -32.35 1.28 -18.63
CA LEU A 298 -33.04 0.37 -19.53
C LEU A 298 -34.56 0.41 -19.32
N ASN A 299 -35.01 0.35 -18.07
CA ASN A 299 -36.44 0.44 -17.74
C ASN A 299 -37.05 1.76 -18.23
N ARG A 300 -36.34 2.88 -18.03
CA ARG A 300 -36.78 4.19 -18.54
C ARG A 300 -36.95 4.16 -20.06
N TYR A 301 -35.96 3.68 -20.81
CA TYR A 301 -36.06 3.58 -22.28
C TYR A 301 -37.23 2.71 -22.74
N ILE A 302 -37.48 1.58 -22.07
CA ILE A 302 -38.61 0.70 -22.40
C ILE A 302 -39.95 1.43 -22.17
N VAL A 303 -40.09 2.12 -21.03
CA VAL A 303 -41.30 2.89 -20.70
C VAL A 303 -41.51 4.03 -21.68
N ASP A 304 -40.46 4.74 -22.08
CA ASP A 304 -40.54 5.85 -23.03
C ASP A 304 -40.98 5.37 -24.42
N ILE A 305 -40.45 4.25 -24.91
CA ILE A 305 -40.86 3.64 -26.18
C ILE A 305 -42.31 3.16 -26.13
N HIS A 306 -42.75 2.61 -24.99
CA HIS A 306 -44.13 2.15 -24.83
C HIS A 306 -45.11 3.33 -24.86
N ARG A 307 -44.81 4.42 -24.15
CA ARG A 307 -45.65 5.63 -24.10
C ARG A 307 -45.68 6.37 -25.44
N GLY A 308 -44.55 6.43 -26.17
CA GLY A 308 -44.48 7.06 -27.48
C GLY A 308 -45.19 6.32 -28.62
N LYS A 309 -45.86 5.18 -28.35
CA LYS A 309 -46.70 4.44 -29.29
C LYS A 309 -48.20 4.67 -29.08
N GLU A 310 -48.61 5.42 -28.06
CA GLU A 310 -50.02 5.70 -27.76
C GLU A 310 -50.56 7.00 -28.39
N ASP A 311 -49.75 7.71 -29.19
CA ASP A 311 -50.14 8.84 -30.05
C ASP A 311 -50.16 8.44 -31.55
#